data_AF-A0A2N0PS82-F1
#
_entry.id   AF-A0A2N0PS82-F1
#
_cell.length_a   1.000
_cell.length_b   1.000
_cell.length_c   1.000
_cell.angle_alpha   90.00
_cell.angle_beta   90.00
_cell.angle_gamma   90.00
#
_symmetry.space_group_name_H-M   'P 1'
#
loop_
_entity.id
_entity.type
_entity.pdbx_description
1 polymer ?
#
loop_
_entity_poly.entity_id
_entity_poly.type
_entity_poly.pdbx_seq_one_letter_code
_entity_poly.pdbx_strand_id
1 'polypeptide(L)' 'DKFNINNCSKSEMTSIYGIGSKCADILMNNRPYCDLEDCIARTNIPRNFLINFQFSATPSSTSPN' A
#
# COMPACT_ATOMS: atom_id res chain seq x y z
N ASP A 1 11.45 -4.87 -4.13
CA ASP A 1 11.27 -3.41 -4.15
C ASP A 1 9.96 -3.03 -3.50
N LYS A 2 9.91 -1.94 -2.73
CA LYS A 2 8.66 -1.44 -2.12
C LYS A 2 8.15 -0.24 -2.92
N PHE A 3 6.89 -0.27 -3.32
CA PHE A 3 6.28 0.82 -4.10
C PHE A 3 5.68 1.89 -3.19
N ASN A 4 5.97 3.17 -3.40
CA ASN A 4 5.35 4.23 -2.60
C ASN A 4 3.86 4.34 -2.88
N ILE A 5 3.00 3.95 -1.94
CA ILE A 5 1.54 3.92 -2.19
C ILE A 5 0.97 5.30 -2.59
N ASN A 6 1.58 6.37 -2.08
CA ASN A 6 1.19 7.75 -2.35
C ASN A 6 1.61 8.21 -3.77
N ASN A 7 2.64 7.61 -4.36
CA ASN A 7 3.22 8.03 -5.65
C ASN A 7 3.22 6.93 -6.74
N CYS A 8 2.76 5.73 -6.39
CA CYS A 8 2.75 4.57 -7.25
C CYS A 8 1.72 4.74 -8.39
N SER A 9 1.97 4.13 -9.55
CA SER A 9 1.03 4.15 -10.67
C SER A 9 0.01 3.01 -10.57
N LYS A 10 -1.13 3.12 -11.27
CA LYS A 10 -2.13 2.05 -11.32
C LYS A 10 -1.52 0.71 -11.75
N SER A 11 -0.64 0.74 -12.76
CA SER A 11 0.04 -0.44 -13.27
C SER A 11 0.91 -1.14 -12.22
N GLU A 12 1.64 -0.37 -11.42
CA GLU A 12 2.49 -0.90 -10.34
C GLU A 12 1.62 -1.48 -9.20
N MET A 13 0.51 -0.81 -8.85
CA MET A 13 -0.45 -1.35 -7.89
C MET A 13 -1.02 -2.69 -8.36
N THR A 14 -1.46 -2.77 -9.61
CA THR A 14 -1.98 -4.02 -10.19
C THR A 14 -0.90 -5.08 -10.44
N SER A 15 0.38 -4.70 -10.38
CA SER A 15 1.50 -5.64 -10.46
C SER A 15 1.62 -6.49 -9.19
N ILE A 16 1.05 -6.01 -8.08
CA ILE A 16 1.03 -6.76 -6.83
C ILE A 16 0.00 -7.87 -6.94
N TYR A 17 0.45 -9.11 -6.86
CA TYR A 17 -0.41 -10.29 -6.87
C TYR A 17 -1.47 -10.19 -5.76
N GLY A 18 -2.74 -10.08 -6.15
CA GLY A 18 -3.90 -9.89 -5.25
C GLY A 18 -4.46 -8.47 -5.19
N ILE A 19 -3.76 -7.46 -5.74
CA ILE A 19 -4.31 -6.12 -5.98
C ILE A 19 -4.90 -6.08 -7.39
N GLY A 20 -6.23 -6.10 -7.50
CA GLY A 20 -6.92 -5.94 -8.78
C GLY A 20 -7.08 -4.47 -9.20
N SER A 21 -7.58 -4.25 -10.42
CA SER A 21 -7.89 -2.90 -10.93
C SER A 21 -8.81 -2.09 -10.01
N LYS A 22 -9.79 -2.74 -9.36
CA LYS A 22 -10.68 -2.10 -8.37
C LYS A 22 -9.91 -1.63 -7.13
N CYS A 23 -9.04 -2.46 -6.58
CA CYS A 23 -8.20 -2.11 -5.43
C CYS A 23 -7.26 -0.96 -5.78
N ALA A 24 -6.64 -0.99 -6.96
CA ALA A 24 -5.77 0.08 -7.43
C ALA A 24 -6.53 1.42 -7.59
N ASP A 25 -7.77 1.39 -8.08
CA ASP A 25 -8.63 2.59 -8.18
C ASP A 25 -8.96 3.18 -6.81
N ILE A 26 -9.42 2.33 -5.86
CA ILE A 26 -9.68 2.74 -4.47
C ILE A 26 -8.40 3.30 -3.84
N LEU A 27 -7.27 2.63 -4.09
CA LEU A 27 -5.98 3.03 -3.58
C LEU A 27 -5.59 4.43 -4.09
N MET A 28 -5.78 4.71 -5.37
CA MET A 28 -5.53 6.02 -5.97
C MET A 28 -6.49 7.10 -5.45
N ASN A 29 -7.77 6.76 -5.28
CA ASN A 29 -8.80 7.72 -4.87
C ASN A 29 -8.70 8.11 -3.38
N ASN A 30 -8.21 7.22 -2.52
CA ASN A 30 -8.11 7.49 -1.07
C ASN A 30 -6.71 7.97 -0.63
N ARG A 31 -5.80 8.28 -1.57
CA ARG A 31 -4.54 8.96 -1.24
C ARG A 31 -4.81 10.36 -0.67
N PRO A 32 -3.97 10.87 0.24
CA PRO A 32 -2.78 10.23 0.81
C PRO A 32 -3.11 9.28 1.98
N TYR A 33 -2.32 8.22 2.12
CA TYR A 33 -2.32 7.35 3.30
C TYR A 33 -1.18 7.72 4.23
N CYS A 34 -1.47 7.74 5.53
CA CYS A 34 -0.45 7.91 6.56
C CYS A 34 0.30 6.59 6.77
N ASP A 35 -0.44 5.52 7.04
CA ASP A 35 0.11 4.24 7.49
C ASP A 35 -0.62 3.05 6.86
N LEU A 36 -0.03 1.88 7.04
CA LEU A 36 -0.59 0.61 6.60
C LEU A 36 -2.01 0.38 7.14
N GLU A 37 -2.22 0.62 8.42
CA GLU A 37 -3.50 0.40 9.11
C GLU A 37 -4.61 1.28 8.55
N ASP A 38 -4.31 2.55 8.32
CA ASP A 38 -5.23 3.51 7.71
C ASP A 38 -5.62 3.11 6.27
N CYS A 39 -4.64 2.59 5.51
CA CYS A 39 -4.92 2.03 4.19
C CYS A 39 -5.81 0.78 4.26
N ILE A 40 -5.56 -0.14 5.20
CA ILE A 40 -6.41 -1.33 5.42
C ILE A 40 -7.83 -0.91 5.80
N ALA A 41 -7.99 0.06 6.70
CA ALA A 41 -9.29 0.53 7.15
C ALA A 41 -10.10 1.18 6.02
N ARG A 42 -9.45 1.98 5.16
CA ARG A 42 -10.10 2.69 4.04
C ARG A 42 -10.40 1.80 2.84
N THR A 43 -9.49 0.87 2.53
CA THR A 43 -9.59 0.07 1.29
C THR A 43 -10.10 -1.35 1.51
N ASN A 44 -10.12 -1.80 2.77
CA ASN A 44 -10.40 -3.18 3.17
C ASN A 44 -9.44 -4.22 2.56
N ILE A 45 -8.28 -3.77 2.07
CA ILE A 45 -7.28 -4.65 1.45
C ILE A 45 -6.46 -5.33 2.55
N PRO A 46 -6.22 -6.66 2.46
CA PRO A 46 -5.40 -7.37 3.42
C PRO A 46 -3.98 -6.83 3.54
N ARG A 47 -3.46 -6.82 4.77
CA ARG A 47 -2.09 -6.40 5.08
C ARG A 47 -1.06 -7.07 4.17
N ASN A 48 -1.23 -8.36 3.84
CA ASN A 48 -0.27 -9.15 3.07
C ASN A 48 0.06 -8.55 1.70
N PHE A 49 -0.91 -7.90 1.05
CA PHE A 49 -0.70 -7.21 -0.22
C PHE A 49 -0.08 -5.83 0.01
N LEU A 50 -0.51 -5.18 1.09
CA LEU A 50 -0.07 -3.84 1.44
C LEU A 50 1.36 -3.77 1.99
N ILE A 51 1.94 -4.88 2.49
CA ILE A 51 3.34 -4.91 2.98
C ILE A 51 4.36 -4.56 1.90
N ASN A 52 3.99 -4.82 0.64
CA ASN A 52 4.82 -4.53 -0.53
C ASN A 52 4.80 -3.04 -0.90
N PHE A 53 3.91 -2.26 -0.30
CA PHE A 53 3.91 -0.82 -0.44
C PHE A 53 4.68 -0.13 0.69
N GLN A 54 5.28 0.99 0.35
CA GLN A 54 5.92 1.90 1.28
C GLN A 54 4.94 3.02 1.65
N PHE A 55 4.75 3.19 2.95
CA PHE A 55 4.06 4.32 3.56
C PHE A 55 5.15 5.24 4.12
N SER A 56 5.09 6.52 3.80
CA SER A 56 6.15 7.49 4.12
C SER A 56 6.31 7.77 5.63
N ALA A 57 5.54 7.13 6.51
CA ALA A 57 5.50 7.41 7.95
C ALA A 57 6.01 6.27 8.86
N THR A 58 6.76 5.28 8.38
CA THR A 58 7.40 4.31 9.29
C THR A 58 8.93 4.36 9.25
N PRO A 59 9.59 5.06 10.18
CA PRO A 59 10.95 4.74 10.59
C PRO A 59 10.92 3.59 11.61
N SER A 60 10.38 2.42 11.28
CA SER A 60 10.40 1.27 12.22
C SER A 60 10.11 -0.05 11.53
N SER A 61 11.17 -0.68 11.03
CA SER A 61 11.34 -2.11 11.18
C SER A 61 12.80 -2.34 11.54
N THR A 62 13.07 -2.14 12.83
CA THR A 62 14.07 -2.93 13.54
C THR A 62 13.89 -4.38 13.12
N SER A 63 14.81 -4.87 12.30
CA SER A 63 15.23 -6.28 12.43
C SER A 63 15.96 -6.35 13.76
N PRO A 64 15.48 -7.09 14.76
CA PRO A 64 16.37 -7.56 15.80
C PRO A 64 17.14 -8.73 15.18
N ASN A 65 18.40 -8.51 14.85
CA ASN A 65 19.38 -9.59 14.77
C ASN A 65 20.68 -9.09 15.39
#